data_AF-A0A7R9JQ33-F1
#
_entry.id   AF-A0A7R9JQ33-F1
#
_cell.length_a   1.000
_cell.length_b   1.000
_cell.length_c   1.000
_cell.angle_alpha   90.00
_cell.angle_beta   90.00
_cell.angle_gamma   90.00
#
_symmetry.space_group_name_H-M   'P 1'
#
loop_
_entity.id
_entity.type
_entity.pdbx_description
1 polymer ?
#
loop_
_entity_poly.entity_id
_entity_poly.type
_entity_poly.pdbx_seq_one_letter_code
_entity_poly.pdbx_strand_id
1 'polypeptide(L)'
;MNTAEQVTGFCRSPVETRKSSPTGSVASSQSQALLTPSRQLTDAEKLRKVVLELVDTERTYVKHLNNLLENYLEPLKKETFLSNAEINALFGNIQEIVAFQRQFLQNLDEALELEPDFNKFEHSSQFKNILFSVGSAFLYYVNHFKLYSSFCASHSKAQKVLHPNEGNQSLQEFLAARNPRQQHSSTLESYLIKPIQRILKYPLLLQQLRNLTDPQADEHQHLVGLKNVPAKT
;
A
#
# COMPACT_ATOMS: atom_id res chain seq x y z
N MET A 1 46.36 10.22 -17.97
CA MET A 1 47.44 11.03 -17.37
C MET A 1 47.75 12.17 -18.31
N ASN A 2 47.85 13.37 -17.73
CA ASN A 2 48.22 14.68 -18.28
C ASN A 2 47.23 15.43 -19.19
N THR A 3 47.03 16.75 -19.17
CA THR A 3 47.14 17.91 -18.23
C THR A 3 46.49 19.07 -19.04
N ALA A 4 45.43 19.75 -18.58
CA ALA A 4 45.33 21.18 -18.18
C ALA A 4 45.74 22.21 -19.28
N GLU A 5 45.17 23.41 -19.52
CA GLU A 5 44.54 24.48 -18.71
C GLU A 5 43.68 25.39 -19.64
N GLN A 6 42.48 25.82 -19.20
CA GLN A 6 42.04 27.20 -18.90
C GLN A 6 42.48 28.36 -19.82
N VAL A 7 41.49 29.14 -20.35
CA VAL A 7 41.54 30.62 -20.42
C VAL A 7 40.12 31.21 -20.29
N THR A 8 40.07 32.38 -19.66
CA THR A 8 39.04 33.21 -19.03
C THR A 8 38.29 34.21 -19.94
N GLY A 9 37.25 34.88 -19.39
CA GLY A 9 36.83 36.25 -19.79
C GLY A 9 35.33 36.41 -20.14
N PHE A 10 34.43 36.70 -19.20
CA PHE A 10 34.00 38.03 -18.69
C PHE A 10 33.03 38.85 -19.59
N CYS A 11 31.80 38.98 -19.07
CA CYS A 11 30.73 39.98 -19.19
C CYS A 11 30.71 41.01 -20.35
N ARG A 12 29.50 41.24 -20.92
CA ARG A 12 28.88 42.59 -21.02
C ARG A 12 27.42 42.56 -21.51
N SER A 13 26.54 43.19 -20.73
CA SER A 13 25.21 43.67 -21.13
C SER A 13 25.32 44.96 -21.96
N PRO A 14 24.28 45.33 -22.73
CA PRO A 14 24.01 46.74 -23.07
C PRO A 14 22.75 47.28 -22.38
N VAL A 15 22.84 48.55 -21.96
CA VAL A 15 21.86 49.34 -21.22
C VAL A 15 21.33 50.49 -22.10
N GLU A 16 20.02 50.76 -21.95
CA GLU A 16 19.24 52.00 -22.12
C GLU A 16 19.11 52.74 -23.48
N THR A 17 17.85 53.09 -23.78
CA THR A 17 17.47 54.48 -24.07
C THR A 17 16.19 54.87 -23.32
N ARG A 18 16.23 56.05 -22.70
CA ARG A 18 15.24 56.66 -21.79
C ARG A 18 14.23 57.55 -22.54
N LYS A 19 13.09 57.82 -21.87
CA LYS A 19 12.31 59.08 -21.74
C LYS A 19 10.97 58.74 -21.08
N SER A 20 10.32 59.44 -20.15
CA SER A 20 10.58 60.58 -19.25
C SER A 20 9.35 60.68 -18.31
N SER A 21 9.55 60.91 -17.01
CA SER A 21 8.52 61.17 -15.95
C SER A 21 7.87 62.58 -16.09
N PRO A 22 6.93 63.09 -15.24
CA PRO A 22 6.47 62.72 -13.87
C PRO A 22 4.91 62.63 -13.75
N THR A 23 4.21 62.27 -12.67
CA THR A 23 4.20 62.68 -11.24
C THR A 23 3.06 61.88 -10.57
N GLY A 24 3.14 61.55 -9.27
CA GLY A 24 1.96 61.14 -8.50
C GLY A 24 2.17 59.96 -7.55
N SER A 25 2.64 60.25 -6.34
CA SER A 25 2.75 59.32 -5.22
C SER A 25 1.37 58.92 -4.69
N VAL A 26 1.08 57.62 -4.55
CA VAL A 26 0.16 57.09 -3.51
C VAL A 26 0.43 55.59 -3.26
N ALA A 27 0.76 55.30 -2.00
CA ALA A 27 0.59 54.05 -1.23
C ALA A 27 0.98 52.69 -1.87
N SER A 28 2.15 52.19 -1.48
CA SER A 28 2.51 50.77 -1.53
C SER A 28 1.56 49.96 -0.62
N SER A 29 0.59 49.28 -1.22
CA SER A 29 -0.15 48.23 -0.52
C SER A 29 0.76 47.00 -0.44
N GLN A 30 1.31 46.75 0.75
CA GLN A 30 1.99 45.49 1.04
C GLN A 30 0.97 44.36 0.91
N SER A 31 1.07 43.60 -0.19
CA SER A 31 0.40 42.31 -0.33
C SER A 31 1.01 41.34 0.69
N GLN A 32 0.48 41.34 1.92
CA GLN A 32 0.67 40.23 2.84
C GLN A 32 0.03 38.99 2.19
N ALA A 33 0.85 38.20 1.50
CA ALA A 33 0.49 36.82 1.21
C ALA A 33 0.31 36.12 2.57
N LEU A 34 -0.96 35.96 2.98
CA LEU A 34 -1.36 35.10 4.08
C LEU A 34 -0.85 33.70 3.75
N LEU A 35 0.29 33.33 4.35
CA LEU A 35 0.70 31.95 4.44
C LEU A 35 -0.35 31.26 5.33
N THR A 36 -1.32 30.60 4.71
CA THR A 36 -2.21 29.67 5.41
C THR A 36 -1.33 28.73 6.22
N PRO A 37 -1.45 28.67 7.56
CA PRO A 37 -0.75 27.66 8.34
C PRO A 37 -1.27 26.31 7.84
N SER A 38 -0.38 25.46 7.32
CA SER A 38 -0.71 24.04 7.16
C SER A 38 -1.13 23.53 8.54
N ARG A 39 -2.44 23.35 8.75
CA ARG A 39 -2.98 22.81 9.99
C ARG A 39 -2.32 21.45 10.21
N GLN A 40 -1.43 21.38 11.19
CA GLN A 40 -0.83 20.11 11.61
C GLN A 40 -1.93 19.24 12.19
N LEU A 41 -2.01 18.00 11.73
CA LEU A 41 -3.00 17.05 12.24
C LEU A 41 -2.67 16.73 13.70
N THR A 42 -3.70 16.65 14.52
CA THR A 42 -3.62 16.10 15.88
C THR A 42 -3.27 14.62 15.82
N ASP A 43 -2.73 14.06 16.91
CA ASP A 43 -2.40 12.63 16.94
C ASP A 43 -3.66 11.75 16.87
N ALA A 44 -4.80 12.22 17.38
CA ALA A 44 -6.10 11.56 17.19
C ALA A 44 -6.52 11.52 15.70
N GLU A 45 -6.37 12.62 14.96
CA GLU A 45 -6.63 12.66 13.51
C GLU A 45 -5.67 11.74 12.74
N LYS A 46 -4.40 11.65 13.15
CA LYS A 46 -3.42 10.73 12.54
C LYS A 46 -3.78 9.27 12.85
N LEU A 47 -4.05 8.92 14.11
CA LEU A 47 -4.46 7.57 14.52
C LEU A 47 -5.68 7.10 13.74
N ARG A 48 -6.70 7.94 13.65
CA ARG A 48 -7.89 7.70 12.83
C ARG A 48 -7.52 7.34 11.40
N LYS A 49 -6.67 8.15 10.77
CA LYS A 49 -6.25 7.91 9.38
C LYS A 49 -5.52 6.60 9.21
N VAL A 50 -4.62 6.25 10.13
CA VAL A 50 -3.84 5.00 10.03
C VAL A 50 -4.75 3.78 10.24
N VAL A 51 -5.69 3.83 11.19
CA VAL A 51 -6.67 2.74 11.41
C VAL A 51 -7.57 2.58 10.19
N LEU A 52 -8.13 3.68 9.66
CA LEU A 52 -8.95 3.63 8.45
C LEU A 52 -8.15 3.15 7.24
N GLU A 53 -6.91 3.63 7.07
CA GLU A 53 -6.02 3.16 6.01
C GLU A 53 -5.80 1.65 6.11
N LEU A 54 -5.53 1.11 7.31
CA LEU A 54 -5.37 -0.33 7.51
C LEU A 54 -6.60 -1.10 7.02
N VAL A 55 -7.80 -0.72 7.49
CA VAL A 55 -9.04 -1.45 7.19
C VAL A 55 -9.47 -1.26 5.74
N ASP A 56 -9.49 -0.04 5.21
CA ASP A 56 -9.93 0.24 3.84
C ASP A 56 -9.01 -0.42 2.80
N THR A 57 -7.70 -0.40 3.07
CA THR A 57 -6.74 -1.09 2.21
C THR A 57 -6.80 -2.61 2.36
N GLU A 58 -7.24 -3.13 3.52
CA GLU A 58 -7.51 -4.56 3.70
C GLU A 58 -8.76 -5.00 2.93
N ARG A 59 -9.86 -4.25 3.02
CA ARG A 59 -11.07 -4.46 2.21
C ARG A 59 -10.73 -4.51 0.72
N THR A 60 -9.94 -3.55 0.28
CA THR A 60 -9.49 -3.45 -1.11
C THR A 60 -8.60 -4.64 -1.49
N TYR A 61 -7.70 -5.06 -0.61
CA TYR A 61 -6.83 -6.22 -0.83
C TYR A 61 -7.62 -7.53 -0.93
N VAL A 62 -8.53 -7.81 0.02
CA VAL A 62 -9.39 -9.00 -0.02
C VAL A 62 -10.28 -9.00 -1.27
N LYS A 63 -10.82 -7.85 -1.68
CA LYS A 63 -11.53 -7.71 -2.95
C LYS A 63 -10.66 -8.11 -4.14
N HIS A 64 -9.41 -7.65 -4.19
CA HIS A 64 -8.49 -8.05 -5.25
C HIS A 64 -8.17 -9.55 -5.23
N LEU A 65 -8.04 -10.16 -4.04
CA LEU A 65 -7.84 -11.61 -3.91
C LEU A 65 -9.05 -12.39 -4.43
N ASN A 66 -10.27 -11.95 -4.11
CA ASN A 66 -11.49 -12.59 -4.62
C ASN A 66 -11.57 -12.48 -6.15
N ASN A 67 -11.29 -11.30 -6.72
CA ASN A 67 -11.22 -11.12 -8.16
C ASN A 67 -10.17 -12.02 -8.83
N LEU A 68 -9.02 -12.24 -8.20
CA LEU A 68 -8.00 -13.17 -8.68
C LEU A 68 -8.56 -14.61 -8.75
N LEU A 69 -9.30 -15.06 -7.73
CA LEU A 69 -9.90 -16.39 -7.75
C LEU A 69 -10.99 -16.50 -8.82
N GLU A 70 -11.92 -15.55 -8.84
CA GLU A 70 -13.12 -15.60 -9.68
C GLU A 70 -12.84 -15.36 -11.17
N ASN A 71 -11.94 -14.42 -11.49
CA ASN A 71 -11.66 -14.04 -12.88
C ASN A 71 -10.54 -14.87 -13.51
N TYR A 72 -9.64 -15.45 -12.70
CA TYR A 72 -8.49 -16.20 -13.21
C TYR A 72 -8.47 -17.65 -12.73
N LEU A 73 -8.34 -17.92 -11.43
CA LEU A 73 -8.13 -19.30 -10.95
C LEU A 73 -9.26 -20.25 -11.35
N GLU A 74 -10.50 -19.90 -10.99
CA GLU A 74 -11.65 -20.79 -11.19
C GLU A 74 -11.98 -21.01 -12.67
N PRO A 75 -11.88 -20.01 -13.57
CA PRO A 75 -11.99 -20.27 -15.00
C PRO A 75 -10.81 -21.07 -15.55
N LEU A 76 -9.57 -20.81 -15.13
CA LEU A 76 -8.40 -21.53 -15.63
C LEU A 76 -8.43 -23.03 -15.26
N LYS A 77 -9.01 -23.39 -14.11
CA LYS A 77 -9.25 -24.80 -13.71
C LYS A 77 -10.19 -25.56 -14.66
N LYS A 78 -11.01 -24.85 -15.46
CA LYS A 78 -11.95 -25.45 -16.42
C LYS A 78 -11.32 -25.63 -17.80
N GLU A 79 -10.16 -25.04 -18.03
CA GLU A 79 -9.42 -25.12 -19.27
C GLU A 79 -8.53 -26.36 -19.30
N THR A 80 -8.17 -26.82 -20.51
CA THR A 80 -7.33 -28.03 -20.69
C THR A 80 -5.90 -27.72 -21.15
N PHE A 81 -5.59 -26.46 -21.44
CA PHE A 81 -4.28 -26.05 -21.97
C PHE A 81 -3.22 -25.85 -20.87
N LEU A 82 -3.58 -26.01 -19.60
CA LEU A 82 -2.66 -26.10 -18.47
C LEU A 82 -2.98 -27.33 -17.63
N SER A 83 -1.93 -28.02 -17.20
CA SER A 83 -2.03 -29.10 -16.22
C SER A 83 -2.33 -28.55 -14.82
N ASN A 84 -2.88 -29.41 -13.95
CA ASN A 84 -3.06 -29.07 -12.54
C ASN A 84 -1.74 -28.67 -11.86
N ALA A 85 -0.60 -29.23 -12.29
CA ALA A 85 0.72 -28.87 -11.78
C ALA A 85 1.11 -27.43 -12.15
N GLU A 86 0.81 -26.99 -13.37
CA GLU A 86 1.04 -25.61 -13.83
C GLU A 86 0.10 -24.62 -13.14
N ILE A 87 -1.17 -24.98 -12.95
CA ILE A 87 -2.12 -24.17 -12.16
C ILE A 87 -1.62 -24.02 -10.72
N ASN A 88 -1.18 -25.11 -10.09
CA ASN A 88 -0.60 -25.06 -8.75
C ASN A 88 0.69 -24.24 -8.71
N ALA A 89 1.51 -24.26 -9.77
CA ALA A 89 2.70 -23.44 -9.87
C ALA A 89 2.39 -21.94 -10.04
N LEU A 90 1.29 -21.59 -10.72
CA LEU A 90 0.83 -20.21 -10.90
C LEU A 90 0.28 -19.59 -9.62
N PHE A 91 -0.55 -20.35 -8.90
CA PHE A 91 -1.35 -19.81 -7.80
C PHE A 91 -0.84 -20.21 -6.41
N GLY A 92 0.03 -21.22 -6.31
CA GLY A 92 0.58 -21.68 -5.03
C GLY A 92 -0.52 -21.96 -4.00
N ASN A 93 -0.31 -21.48 -2.78
CA ASN A 93 -1.26 -21.55 -1.67
C ASN A 93 -2.20 -20.33 -1.58
N ILE A 94 -2.51 -19.65 -2.68
CA ILE A 94 -3.32 -18.42 -2.65
C ILE A 94 -4.70 -18.61 -2.01
N GLN A 95 -5.34 -19.78 -2.20
CA GLN A 95 -6.66 -20.04 -1.65
C GLN A 95 -6.64 -20.04 -0.11
N GLU A 96 -5.57 -20.57 0.49
CA GLU A 96 -5.36 -20.51 1.94
C GLU A 96 -5.16 -19.07 2.42
N ILE A 97 -4.38 -18.26 1.68
CA ILE A 97 -4.21 -16.83 1.96
C ILE A 97 -5.55 -16.10 1.87
N VAL A 98 -6.37 -16.36 0.85
CA VAL A 98 -7.69 -15.71 0.71
C VAL A 98 -8.61 -16.07 1.88
N ALA A 99 -8.66 -17.35 2.26
CA ALA A 99 -9.48 -17.81 3.38
C ALA A 99 -9.06 -17.15 4.69
N PHE A 100 -7.76 -17.12 4.97
CA PHE A 100 -7.20 -16.40 6.11
C PHE A 100 -7.57 -14.91 6.08
N GLN A 101 -7.34 -14.24 4.96
CA GLN A 101 -7.49 -12.78 4.88
C GLN A 101 -8.94 -12.31 4.94
N ARG A 102 -9.89 -13.13 4.52
CA ARG A 102 -11.32 -12.86 4.75
C ARG A 102 -11.65 -12.82 6.24
N GLN A 103 -11.14 -13.77 7.04
CA GLN A 103 -11.38 -13.78 8.48
C GLN A 103 -10.60 -12.69 9.20
N PHE A 104 -9.38 -12.39 8.75
CA PHE A 104 -8.61 -11.27 9.27
C PHE A 104 -9.34 -9.94 9.07
N LEU A 105 -9.85 -9.69 7.86
CA LEU A 105 -10.64 -8.49 7.56
C LEU A 105 -11.92 -8.43 8.40
N GLN A 106 -12.64 -9.56 8.54
CA GLN A 106 -13.84 -9.62 9.35
C GLN A 106 -13.57 -9.13 10.79
N ASN A 107 -12.49 -9.60 11.42
CA ASN A 107 -12.13 -9.17 12.77
C ASN A 107 -11.79 -7.67 12.85
N LEU A 108 -11.17 -7.11 11.81
CA LEU A 108 -10.86 -5.67 11.75
C LEU A 108 -12.14 -4.82 11.59
N ASP A 109 -13.07 -5.30 10.78
CA ASP A 109 -14.37 -4.65 10.57
C ASP A 109 -15.20 -4.67 11.86
N GLU A 110 -15.33 -5.83 12.51
CA GLU A 110 -16.01 -5.98 13.79
C GLU A 110 -15.40 -5.07 14.87
N ALA A 111 -14.07 -4.93 14.91
CA ALA A 111 -13.41 -4.03 15.85
C ALA A 111 -13.80 -2.56 15.65
N LEU A 112 -14.02 -2.11 14.41
CA LEU A 112 -14.50 -0.75 14.13
C LEU A 112 -15.99 -0.59 14.44
N GLU A 113 -16.81 -1.60 14.15
CA GLU A 113 -18.25 -1.58 14.42
C GLU A 113 -18.57 -1.48 15.92
N LEU A 114 -17.71 -2.03 16.78
CA LEU A 114 -17.81 -1.90 18.24
C LEU A 114 -17.52 -0.48 18.76
N GLU A 115 -17.00 0.42 17.92
CA GLU A 115 -16.64 1.79 18.28
C GLU A 115 -17.49 2.81 17.49
N PRO A 116 -18.79 2.99 17.78
CA PRO A 116 -19.70 3.82 16.99
C PRO A 116 -19.32 5.31 16.99
N ASP A 117 -18.64 5.78 18.04
CA ASP A 117 -18.13 7.15 18.15
C ASP A 117 -16.71 7.28 17.62
N PHE A 118 -16.13 6.25 16.99
CA PHE A 118 -14.77 6.24 16.46
C PHE A 118 -14.46 7.56 15.77
N ASN A 119 -15.27 7.95 14.77
CA ASN A 119 -15.10 9.17 13.97
C ASN A 119 -15.11 10.49 14.74
N LYS A 120 -15.58 10.50 15.99
CA LYS A 120 -15.68 11.67 16.86
C LYS A 120 -14.57 11.75 17.92
N PHE A 121 -13.69 10.75 18.01
CA PHE A 121 -12.58 10.78 18.97
C PHE A 121 -11.66 12.00 18.76
N GLU A 122 -11.37 12.71 19.84
CA GLU A 122 -10.49 13.89 19.86
C GLU A 122 -9.17 13.63 20.59
N HIS A 123 -9.10 12.54 21.37
CA HIS A 123 -7.92 12.16 22.16
C HIS A 123 -7.46 10.74 21.85
N SER A 124 -6.14 10.52 21.86
CA SER A 124 -5.54 9.21 21.57
C SER A 124 -6.02 8.09 22.51
N SER A 125 -6.31 8.42 23.78
CA SER A 125 -6.81 7.47 24.78
C SER A 125 -8.16 6.84 24.43
N GLN A 126 -8.96 7.50 23.58
CA GLN A 126 -10.24 6.95 23.10
C GLN A 126 -10.04 5.81 22.10
N PHE A 127 -8.87 5.72 21.45
CA PHE A 127 -8.54 4.66 20.51
C PHE A 127 -8.07 3.37 21.17
N LYS A 128 -7.94 3.32 22.51
CA LYS A 128 -7.37 2.17 23.23
C LYS A 128 -8.01 0.82 22.85
N ASN A 129 -9.34 0.79 22.72
CA ASN A 129 -10.09 -0.44 22.45
C ASN A 129 -9.84 -0.94 21.02
N ILE A 130 -9.97 -0.06 20.02
CA ILE A 130 -9.70 -0.41 18.62
C ILE A 130 -8.24 -0.82 18.42
N LEU A 131 -7.29 -0.14 19.08
CA LEU A 131 -5.87 -0.49 19.03
C LEU A 131 -5.58 -1.86 19.67
N PHE A 132 -6.24 -2.17 20.79
CA PHE A 132 -6.16 -3.47 21.43
C PHE A 132 -6.73 -4.57 20.52
N SER A 133 -7.90 -4.35 19.91
CA SER A 133 -8.54 -5.30 18.99
C SER A 133 -7.69 -5.54 17.75
N VAL A 134 -7.17 -4.48 17.13
CA VAL A 134 -6.23 -4.58 15.99
C VAL A 134 -4.99 -5.39 16.40
N GLY A 135 -4.38 -5.04 17.53
CA GLY A 135 -3.19 -5.74 18.02
C GLY A 135 -3.44 -7.23 18.26
N SER A 136 -4.58 -7.55 18.88
CA SER A 136 -5.02 -8.91 19.17
C SER A 136 -5.29 -9.71 17.89
N ALA A 137 -5.88 -9.09 16.86
CA ALA A 137 -6.09 -9.75 15.57
C ALA A 137 -4.77 -10.16 14.92
N PHE A 138 -3.77 -9.27 14.88
CA PHE A 138 -2.44 -9.62 14.34
C PHE A 138 -1.74 -10.73 15.14
N LEU A 139 -1.85 -10.71 16.47
CA LEU A 139 -1.30 -11.77 17.32
C LEU A 139 -1.98 -13.11 17.09
N TYR A 140 -3.31 -13.12 17.01
CA TYR A 140 -4.10 -14.33 16.76
C TYR A 140 -3.70 -14.99 15.44
N TYR A 141 -3.45 -14.19 14.40
CA TYR A 141 -3.10 -14.69 13.06
C TYR A 141 -1.60 -14.77 12.75
N VAL A 142 -0.71 -14.60 13.73
CA VAL A 142 0.75 -14.60 13.52
C VAL A 142 1.25 -15.82 12.73
N ASN A 143 0.72 -17.01 13.02
CA ASN A 143 1.11 -18.23 12.33
C ASN A 143 0.53 -18.32 10.91
N HIS A 144 -0.63 -17.72 10.65
CA HIS A 144 -1.24 -17.70 9.32
C HIS A 144 -0.49 -16.79 8.36
N PHE A 145 0.16 -15.73 8.85
CA PHE A 145 1.05 -14.91 8.02
C PHE A 145 2.23 -15.69 7.43
N LYS A 146 2.62 -16.85 8.02
CA LYS A 146 3.66 -17.74 7.45
C LYS A 146 3.27 -18.34 6.09
N LEU A 147 1.99 -18.34 5.74
CA LEU A 147 1.53 -18.74 4.41
C LEU A 147 2.15 -17.89 3.30
N TYR A 148 2.53 -16.64 3.60
CA TYR A 148 3.15 -15.74 2.63
C TYR A 148 4.56 -16.19 2.21
N SER A 149 5.34 -16.85 3.08
CA SER A 149 6.65 -17.40 2.71
C SER A 149 6.52 -18.43 1.58
N SER A 150 5.56 -19.35 1.72
CA SER A 150 5.26 -20.35 0.70
C SER A 150 4.78 -19.72 -0.60
N PHE A 151 3.94 -18.69 -0.52
CA PHE A 151 3.47 -17.97 -1.69
C PHE A 151 4.61 -17.25 -2.42
N CYS A 152 5.46 -16.53 -1.69
CA CYS A 152 6.66 -15.87 -2.23
C CYS A 152 7.59 -16.87 -2.94
N ALA A 153 7.83 -18.04 -2.34
CA ALA A 153 8.64 -19.09 -2.96
C ALA A 153 8.04 -19.60 -4.28
N SER A 154 6.71 -19.70 -4.36
CA SER A 154 6.00 -20.11 -5.57
C SER A 154 5.97 -19.05 -6.67
N HIS A 155 6.14 -17.77 -6.34
CA HIS A 155 6.03 -16.67 -7.30
C HIS A 155 7.03 -16.77 -8.46
N SER A 156 8.25 -17.25 -8.20
CA SER A 156 9.24 -17.50 -9.25
C SER A 156 8.80 -18.56 -10.28
N LYS A 157 8.01 -19.54 -9.84
CA LYS A 157 7.45 -20.58 -10.71
C LYS A 157 6.29 -20.01 -11.52
N ALA A 158 5.45 -19.17 -10.91
CA ALA A 158 4.37 -18.49 -11.60
C ALA A 158 4.88 -17.67 -12.80
N GLN A 159 5.98 -16.93 -12.64
CA GLN A 159 6.60 -16.16 -13.73
C GLN A 159 7.02 -17.04 -14.92
N LYS A 160 7.53 -18.26 -14.66
CA LYS A 160 7.91 -19.20 -15.72
C LYS A 160 6.70 -19.76 -16.47
N VAL A 161 5.57 -19.96 -15.79
CA VAL A 161 4.33 -20.46 -16.43
C VAL A 161 3.65 -19.35 -17.24
N LEU A 162 3.72 -18.09 -16.81
CA LEU A 162 3.17 -16.94 -17.55
C LEU A 162 3.99 -16.61 -18.80
N HIS A 163 5.30 -16.88 -18.76
CA HIS A 163 6.24 -16.61 -19.85
C HIS A 163 7.04 -17.87 -20.20
N PRO A 164 6.40 -18.91 -20.76
CA PRO A 164 7.08 -20.14 -21.14
C PRO A 164 8.01 -19.90 -22.34
N ASN A 165 9.14 -20.59 -22.37
CA ASN A 165 10.16 -20.44 -23.42
C ASN A 165 9.63 -20.71 -24.84
N GLU A 166 8.66 -21.62 -24.98
CA GLU A 166 8.07 -22.01 -26.28
C GLU A 166 6.72 -21.33 -26.56
N GLY A 167 6.30 -20.37 -25.72
CA GLY A 167 4.99 -19.73 -25.83
C GLY A 167 3.82 -20.67 -25.52
N ASN A 168 2.70 -20.11 -25.06
CA ASN A 168 1.44 -20.84 -24.91
C ASN A 168 0.30 -19.93 -25.41
N GLN A 169 -0.03 -20.07 -26.70
CA GLN A 169 -0.99 -19.20 -27.37
C GLN A 169 -2.36 -19.22 -26.68
N SER A 170 -2.85 -20.40 -26.29
CA SER A 170 -4.13 -20.55 -25.59
C SER A 170 -4.16 -19.82 -24.25
N LEU A 171 -3.06 -19.87 -23.49
CA LEU A 171 -2.93 -19.09 -22.26
C LEU A 171 -2.94 -17.58 -22.55
N GLN A 172 -2.22 -17.11 -23.57
CA GLN A 172 -2.21 -15.69 -23.91
C GLN A 172 -3.59 -15.17 -24.35
N GLU A 173 -4.31 -15.97 -25.15
CA GLU A 173 -5.68 -15.66 -25.56
C GLU A 173 -6.64 -15.63 -24.36
N PHE A 174 -6.53 -16.59 -23.45
CA PHE A 174 -7.28 -16.60 -22.20
C PHE A 174 -6.99 -15.34 -21.36
N LEU A 175 -5.71 -14.98 -21.16
CA LEU A 175 -5.33 -13.80 -20.38
C LEU A 175 -5.84 -12.51 -21.02
N ALA A 176 -5.77 -12.40 -22.35
CA ALA A 176 -6.30 -11.25 -23.09
C ALA A 176 -7.83 -11.13 -22.94
N ALA A 177 -8.56 -12.25 -23.02
CA ALA A 177 -10.01 -12.28 -22.85
C ALA A 177 -10.45 -11.85 -21.43
N ARG A 178 -9.64 -12.11 -20.41
CA ARG A 178 -9.90 -11.67 -19.02
C ARG A 178 -9.57 -10.20 -18.76
N ASN A 179 -8.82 -9.54 -19.64
CA ASN A 179 -8.44 -8.13 -19.54
C ASN A 179 -8.69 -7.37 -20.85
N PRO A 180 -9.95 -7.23 -21.30
CA PRO A 180 -10.28 -6.64 -22.60
C PRO A 180 -9.89 -5.16 -22.71
N ARG A 181 -9.80 -4.45 -21.58
CA ARG A 181 -9.37 -3.04 -21.51
C ARG A 181 -7.85 -2.87 -21.43
N GLN A 182 -7.09 -3.97 -21.49
CA GLN A 182 -5.63 -4.02 -21.43
C GLN A 182 -5.05 -3.19 -20.29
N GLN A 183 -5.73 -3.19 -19.13
CA GLN A 183 -5.29 -2.42 -17.97
C GLN A 183 -4.21 -3.21 -17.24
N HIS A 184 -3.04 -2.61 -17.04
CA HIS A 184 -1.95 -3.27 -16.31
C HIS A 184 -2.38 -3.69 -14.90
N SER A 185 -3.16 -2.86 -14.21
CA SER A 185 -3.70 -3.14 -12.86
C SER A 185 -4.64 -4.34 -12.79
N SER A 186 -5.09 -4.84 -13.95
CA SER A 186 -6.01 -5.96 -14.08
C SER A 186 -5.35 -7.21 -14.67
N THR A 187 -4.03 -7.24 -14.93
CA THR A 187 -3.37 -8.46 -15.41
C THR A 187 -3.21 -9.50 -14.29
N LEU A 188 -3.03 -10.77 -14.67
CA LEU A 188 -2.81 -11.85 -13.69
C LEU A 188 -1.53 -11.59 -12.87
N GLU A 189 -0.45 -11.15 -13.50
CA GLU A 189 0.80 -10.74 -12.84
C GLU A 189 0.54 -9.65 -11.79
N SER A 190 -0.26 -8.65 -12.14
CA SER A 190 -0.60 -7.53 -11.25
C SER A 190 -1.40 -7.98 -10.04
N TYR A 191 -2.22 -9.04 -10.15
CA TYR A 191 -2.88 -9.64 -9.00
C TYR A 191 -1.93 -10.49 -8.16
N LEU A 192 -1.08 -11.30 -8.79
CA LEU A 192 -0.15 -12.21 -8.10
C LEU A 192 0.94 -11.50 -7.29
N ILE A 193 1.25 -10.23 -7.60
CA ILE A 193 2.20 -9.44 -6.81
C ILE A 193 1.57 -8.82 -5.55
N LYS A 194 0.23 -8.67 -5.49
CA LYS A 194 -0.46 -7.99 -4.38
C LYS A 194 -0.22 -8.63 -3.01
N PRO A 195 -0.21 -9.98 -2.85
CA PRO A 195 0.11 -10.59 -1.55
C PRO A 195 1.51 -10.21 -1.05
N ILE A 196 2.50 -10.25 -1.95
CA ILE A 196 3.90 -9.88 -1.63
C ILE A 196 3.98 -8.40 -1.25
N GLN A 197 3.23 -7.53 -1.93
CA GLN A 197 3.17 -6.12 -1.56
C GLN A 197 2.46 -5.91 -0.22
N ARG A 198 1.36 -6.62 0.05
CA ARG A 198 0.53 -6.42 1.23
C ARG A 198 1.25 -6.81 2.52
N ILE A 199 1.95 -7.95 2.52
CA ILE A 199 2.68 -8.42 3.70
C ILE A 199 3.73 -7.41 4.18
N LEU A 200 4.31 -6.64 3.25
CA LEU A 200 5.28 -5.57 3.55
C LEU A 200 4.64 -4.29 4.08
N LYS A 201 3.33 -4.10 3.93
CA LYS A 201 2.62 -2.89 4.42
C LYS A 201 2.25 -2.99 5.90
N TYR A 202 1.94 -4.18 6.41
CA TYR A 202 1.55 -4.33 7.81
C TYR A 202 2.58 -3.79 8.82
N PRO A 203 3.89 -4.06 8.72
CA PRO A 203 4.87 -3.47 9.63
C PRO A 203 4.85 -1.94 9.63
N LEU A 204 4.64 -1.33 8.47
CA LEU A 204 4.65 0.12 8.32
C LEU A 204 3.45 0.76 9.02
N LEU A 205 2.25 0.18 8.83
CA LEU A 205 1.02 0.63 9.48
C LEU A 205 1.09 0.44 11.00
N LEU A 206 1.54 -0.73 11.45
CA LEU A 206 1.70 -1.03 12.88
C LEU A 206 2.74 -0.12 13.55
N GLN A 207 3.83 0.19 12.86
CA GLN A 207 4.82 1.15 13.35
C GLN A 207 4.24 2.56 13.48
N GLN A 208 3.42 3.00 12.53
CA GLN A 208 2.74 4.29 12.60
C GLN A 208 1.77 4.35 13.79
N LEU A 209 0.95 3.31 14.01
CA LEU A 209 0.07 3.23 15.18
C LEU A 209 0.87 3.32 16.48
N ARG A 210 1.94 2.52 16.60
CA ARG A 210 2.80 2.51 17.80
C ARG A 210 3.39 3.89 18.11
N ASN A 211 3.86 4.61 17.09
CA ASN A 211 4.48 5.92 17.23
C ASN A 211 3.49 7.01 17.68
N LEU A 212 2.19 6.76 17.55
CA LEU A 212 1.12 7.68 17.93
C LEU A 212 0.43 7.30 19.26
N THR A 213 0.87 6.21 19.89
CA THR A 213 0.42 5.75 21.22
C THR A 213 1.45 6.03 22.29
N ASP A 214 0.99 6.44 23.48
CA ASP A 214 1.83 6.64 24.65
C ASP A 214 2.58 5.33 25.00
N PRO A 215 3.94 5.35 25.09
CA PRO A 215 4.73 4.18 25.48
C PRO A 215 4.34 3.52 26.80
N GLN A 216 3.69 4.26 27.71
CA GLN A 216 3.24 3.75 29.01
C GLN A 216 1.83 3.13 28.97
N ALA A 217 1.11 3.26 27.85
CA ALA A 217 -0.24 2.73 27.71
C ALA A 217 -0.23 1.23 27.38
N ASP A 218 -1.22 0.48 27.89
CA ASP A 218 -1.32 -0.97 27.71
C ASP A 218 -1.47 -1.35 26.23
N GLU A 219 -2.19 -0.55 25.44
CA GLU A 219 -2.33 -0.73 23.99
C GLU A 219 -0.98 -0.62 23.26
N HIS A 220 -0.04 0.18 23.77
CA HIS A 220 1.30 0.30 23.19
C HIS A 220 2.09 -1.00 23.37
N GLN A 221 1.94 -1.69 24.51
CA GLN A 221 2.61 -2.98 24.75
C GLN A 221 2.13 -4.06 23.78
N HIS A 222 0.83 -4.07 23.46
CA HIS A 222 0.26 -4.99 22.45
C HIS A 222 0.83 -4.72 21.05
N LEU A 223 0.97 -3.45 20.66
CA LEU A 223 1.59 -3.06 19.39
C LEU A 223 3.11 -3.33 19.36
N VAL A 224 3.80 -3.25 20.50
CA VAL A 224 5.23 -3.60 20.61
C VAL A 224 5.47 -5.10 20.45
N GLY A 225 4.57 -5.95 20.95
CA GLY A 225 4.61 -7.39 20.76
C GLY A 225 4.63 -7.83 19.28
N LEU A 226 4.15 -6.97 18.39
CA LEU A 226 4.06 -7.20 16.95
C LEU A 226 5.34 -6.89 16.15
N LYS A 227 6.45 -6.51 16.80
CA LYS A 227 7.73 -6.15 16.13
C LYS A 227 8.24 -7.17 15.09
N ASN A 228 7.77 -8.42 15.12
CA ASN A 228 8.17 -9.49 14.21
C ASN A 228 7.03 -10.05 13.33
N VAL A 229 5.82 -9.51 13.42
CA VAL A 229 4.62 -9.99 12.72
C VAL A 229 4.24 -8.94 11.69
N PRO A 230 4.72 -9.01 10.43
CA PRO A 230 5.04 -10.22 9.67
C PRO A 230 6.49 -10.30 9.14
N ALA A 231 7.42 -9.44 9.58
CA ALA A 231 8.75 -9.31 8.97
C ALA A 231 9.69 -10.54 9.11
N LYS A 232 9.30 -11.59 9.85
CA LYS A 232 10.08 -12.84 10.01
C LYS A 232 9.59 -14.02 9.15
N THR A 233 8.71 -13.79 8.19
CA THR A 233 8.25 -14.83 7.23
C THR A 233 9.08 -14.87 5.96
#